data_AF-W2WBI5-F1
#
_entry.id   AF-W2WBI5-F1
#
_cell.length_a   1.000
_cell.length_b   1.000
_cell.length_c   1.000
_cell.angle_alpha   90.00
_cell.angle_beta   90.00
_cell.angle_gamma   90.00
#
_symmetry.space_group_name_H-M   'P 1'
#
loop_
_entity.id
_entity.type
_entity.pdbx_description
1 polymer ?
#
loop_
_entity_poly.entity_id
_entity_poly.type
_entity_poly.pdbx_seq_one_letter_code
_entity_poly.pdbx_strand_id
1 'polypeptide(L)'
;MEIDDAEARVVMYFQDFNKLVQENRLQSWIGRSNPADASFRARMKTRCTLLVENLQPLMPRTQVQRLVEFEARACRSDDRALYKLIVEQAKLQHKFHKQTQELKVQRDGPKRSTPHPRKRRRGRKRGNQWGGRLIGSGRQTHRHRATAA
;
A
#
# COMPACT_ATOMS: atom_id res chain seq x y z
N MET A 1 7.91 0.67 25.78
CA MET A 1 6.69 1.33 25.30
C MET A 1 6.78 1.34 23.79
N GLU A 2 6.23 0.31 23.11
CA GLU A 2 6.11 0.34 21.64
C GLU A 2 5.03 1.35 21.30
N ILE A 3 5.44 2.56 20.94
CA ILE A 3 4.55 3.46 20.21
C ILE A 3 4.22 2.72 18.92
N ASP A 4 2.92 2.50 18.67
CA ASP A 4 2.43 1.90 17.42
C ASP A 4 3.12 2.62 16.24
N ASP A 5 3.76 1.86 15.36
CA ASP A 5 4.51 2.35 14.20
C ASP A 5 3.66 3.34 13.36
N ALA A 6 2.34 3.17 13.33
CA ALA A 6 1.43 4.14 12.73
C ALA A 6 1.41 5.50 13.46
N GLU A 7 1.34 5.50 14.79
CA GLU A 7 1.34 6.72 15.59
C GLU A 7 2.70 7.42 15.55
N ALA A 8 3.80 6.66 15.62
CA ALA A 8 5.15 7.21 15.51
C ALA A 8 5.36 7.98 14.19
N ARG A 9 4.87 7.44 13.07
CA ARG A 9 4.92 8.15 11.78
C ARG A 9 4.10 9.44 11.76
N VAL A 10 2.92 9.45 12.39
CA VAL A 10 2.09 10.66 12.46
C VAL A 10 2.75 11.72 13.34
N VAL A 11 3.37 11.32 14.47
CA VAL A 11 4.17 12.23 15.30
C VAL A 11 5.28 12.87 14.48
N MET A 12 6.08 12.06 13.78
CA MET A 12 7.19 12.53 12.95
C MET A 12 6.69 13.49 11.86
N TYR A 13 5.60 13.17 11.18
CA TYR A 13 4.98 14.05 10.18
C TYR A 13 4.65 15.45 10.73
N PHE A 14 4.05 15.53 11.92
CA PHE A 14 3.73 16.82 12.55
C PHE A 14 4.99 17.55 13.03
N GLN A 15 6.01 16.83 13.48
CA GLN A 15 7.30 17.42 13.87
C GLN A 15 8.03 18.00 12.67
N ASP A 16 8.12 17.25 11.56
CA ASP A 16 8.73 17.69 10.31
C ASP A 16 7.99 18.90 9.74
N PHE A 17 6.65 18.89 9.76
CA PHE A 17 5.86 20.06 9.36
C PHE A 17 6.20 21.28 10.22
N ASN A 18 6.29 21.14 11.55
CA ASN A 18 6.67 22.25 12.43
C ASN A 18 8.07 22.76 12.14
N LYS A 19 9.02 21.85 11.90
CA LYS A 19 10.40 22.19 11.55
C LYS A 19 10.45 22.97 10.23
N LEU A 20 9.76 22.49 9.19
CA LEU A 20 9.66 23.18 7.90
C LEU A 20 9.04 24.58 8.04
N VAL A 21 7.99 24.73 8.84
CA VAL A 21 7.38 26.04 9.12
C VAL A 21 8.38 26.97 9.81
N GLN A 22 9.21 26.44 10.71
CA GLN A 22 10.21 27.23 11.42
C GLN A 22 11.38 27.66 10.52
N GLU A 23 11.97 26.72 9.79
CA GLU A 23 13.12 26.94 8.91
C GLU A 23 12.80 27.90 7.78
N ASN A 24 11.59 27.83 7.22
CA ASN A 24 11.15 28.72 6.14
C ASN A 24 10.50 30.02 6.64
N ARG A 25 10.55 30.30 7.95
CA ARG A 25 9.98 31.50 8.57
C ARG A 25 8.48 31.71 8.27
N LEU A 26 7.71 30.62 8.17
CA LEU A 26 6.27 30.64 7.85
C LEU A 26 5.38 30.75 9.10
N GLN A 27 5.94 31.05 10.28
CA GLN A 27 5.18 31.09 11.54
C GLN A 27 4.08 32.15 11.53
N SER A 28 4.29 33.28 10.85
CA SER A 28 3.28 34.33 10.68
C SER A 28 2.09 33.91 9.81
N TRP A 29 2.25 32.89 8.97
CA TRP A 29 1.24 32.42 8.03
C TRP A 29 0.50 31.16 8.51
N ILE A 30 1.24 30.22 9.10
CA ILE A 30 0.72 28.87 9.47
C ILE A 30 1.30 28.36 10.80
N GLY A 31 1.89 29.24 11.60
CA GLY A 31 2.40 28.91 12.93
C GLY A 31 1.31 28.83 13.99
N ARG A 32 1.67 28.21 15.12
CA ARG A 32 0.84 28.12 16.34
C ARG A 32 1.03 29.34 17.26
N SER A 33 1.16 30.53 16.69
CA SER A 33 1.31 31.78 17.43
C SER A 33 0.09 32.08 18.30
N ASN A 34 0.12 33.20 19.03
CA ASN A 34 -0.81 33.52 20.09
C ASN A 34 -2.29 33.28 19.69
N PRO A 35 -3.05 32.46 20.44
CA PRO A 35 -4.47 32.24 20.18
C PRO A 35 -5.33 33.51 20.34
N ALA A 36 -4.82 34.54 21.03
CA ALA A 36 -5.48 35.84 21.14
C ALA A 36 -5.37 36.70 19.85
N ASP A 37 -4.55 36.31 18.87
CA ASP A 37 -4.44 37.05 17.62
C ASP A 37 -5.72 36.90 16.79
N ALA A 38 -6.24 38.01 16.26
CA ALA A 38 -7.42 38.00 15.39
C ALA A 38 -7.26 37.07 14.15
N SER A 39 -6.03 36.90 13.66
CA SER A 39 -5.72 36.03 12.53
C SER A 39 -5.40 34.57 12.93
N PHE A 40 -5.39 34.23 14.22
CA PHE A 40 -5.09 32.87 14.69
C PHE A 40 -5.96 31.80 14.02
N ARG A 41 -7.28 32.04 13.98
CA ARG A 41 -8.23 31.08 13.38
C ARG A 41 -7.98 30.88 11.88
N ALA A 42 -7.65 31.95 11.15
CA ALA A 42 -7.34 31.87 9.72
C ALA A 42 -6.03 31.09 9.49
N ARG A 43 -4.97 31.39 10.25
CA ARG A 43 -3.70 30.66 10.18
C ARG A 43 -3.88 29.18 10.52
N MET A 44 -4.64 28.87 11.56
CA MET A 44 -4.92 27.50 11.98
C MET A 44 -5.71 26.75 10.90
N LYS A 45 -6.63 27.42 10.21
CA LYS A 45 -7.33 26.83 9.06
C LYS A 45 -6.38 26.46 7.94
N THR A 46 -5.55 27.39 7.51
CA THR A 46 -4.54 27.14 6.46
C THR A 46 -3.59 26.02 6.87
N ARG A 47 -3.14 26.02 8.12
CA ARG A 47 -2.29 24.98 8.70
C ARG A 47 -2.95 23.59 8.62
N CYS A 48 -4.18 23.46 9.09
CA CYS A 48 -4.92 22.20 9.03
C CYS A 48 -5.15 21.74 7.58
N THR A 49 -5.47 22.66 6.66
CA THR A 49 -5.61 22.34 5.23
C THR A 49 -4.32 21.75 4.66
N LEU A 50 -3.17 22.39 4.89
CA LEU A 50 -1.88 21.90 4.39
C LEU A 50 -1.51 20.54 4.98
N LEU A 51 -1.78 20.32 6.27
CA LEU A 51 -1.57 19.01 6.91
C LEU A 51 -2.42 17.93 6.23
N VAL A 52 -3.70 18.18 5.97
CA VAL A 52 -4.58 17.21 5.32
C VAL A 52 -4.19 16.95 3.86
N GLU A 53 -3.88 17.98 3.09
CA GLU A 53 -3.53 17.87 1.67
C GLU A 53 -2.22 17.14 1.43
N ASN A 54 -1.27 17.23 2.37
CA ASN A 54 0.04 16.61 2.26
C ASN A 54 0.14 15.26 3.00
N LEU A 55 -0.98 14.70 3.45
CA LEU A 55 -1.00 13.36 4.04
C LEU A 55 -0.63 12.30 2.98
N GLN A 56 0.29 11.42 3.38
CA GLN A 56 0.62 10.20 2.67
C GLN A 56 0.49 9.03 3.66
N PRO A 57 -0.08 7.87 3.25
CA PRO A 57 -0.55 7.47 1.92
C PRO A 57 -1.95 8.01 1.52
N LEU A 58 -2.33 7.85 0.25
CA LEU A 58 -3.56 8.43 -0.34
C LEU A 58 -4.86 8.02 0.37
N MET A 59 -4.98 6.77 0.82
CA MET A 59 -6.21 6.26 1.45
C MET A 59 -6.55 6.97 2.78
N PRO A 60 -5.64 7.05 3.78
CA PRO A 60 -5.86 7.90 4.95
C PRO A 60 -6.15 9.35 4.61
N ARG A 61 -5.48 9.93 3.60
CA ARG A 61 -5.75 11.31 3.15
C ARG A 61 -7.20 11.48 2.71
N THR A 62 -7.70 10.64 1.79
CA THR A 62 -9.07 10.77 1.28
C THR A 62 -10.11 10.61 2.37
N GLN A 63 -9.87 9.69 3.32
CA GLN A 63 -10.80 9.46 4.43
C GLN A 63 -10.79 10.64 5.42
N VAL A 64 -9.61 11.15 5.78
CA VAL A 64 -9.49 12.34 6.65
C VAL A 64 -10.11 13.56 5.98
N GLN A 65 -9.90 13.78 4.68
CA GLN A 65 -10.53 14.88 3.93
C GLN A 65 -12.05 14.83 4.03
N ARG A 66 -12.66 13.67 3.75
CA ARG A 66 -14.11 13.47 3.88
C ARG A 66 -14.59 13.75 5.31
N LEU A 67 -13.91 13.20 6.31
CA LEU A 67 -14.30 13.39 7.71
C LEU A 67 -14.25 14.86 8.11
N VAL A 68 -13.16 15.57 7.80
CA VAL A 68 -13.01 17.01 8.05
C VAL A 68 -14.07 17.83 7.32
N GLU A 69 -14.50 17.38 6.15
CA GLU A 69 -15.52 18.06 5.36
C GLU A 69 -16.92 17.90 5.95
N PHE A 70 -17.33 16.66 6.26
CA PHE A 70 -18.73 16.37 6.57
C PHE A 70 -19.01 16.16 8.07
N GLU A 71 -18.08 15.59 8.82
CA GLU A 71 -18.34 15.04 10.17
C GLU A 71 -17.53 15.80 11.25
N ALA A 72 -16.21 15.83 11.14
CA ALA A 72 -15.26 16.37 12.10
C ALA A 72 -14.84 17.82 11.77
N ARG A 73 -15.81 18.72 11.53
CA ARG A 73 -15.53 20.10 11.06
C ARG A 73 -14.64 20.92 11.98
N ALA A 74 -14.59 20.62 13.28
CA ALA A 74 -13.71 21.27 14.24
C ALA A 74 -12.22 21.11 13.86
N CYS A 75 -11.84 19.98 13.25
CA CYS A 75 -10.48 19.70 12.80
C CYS A 75 -10.00 20.68 11.70
N ARG A 76 -10.93 21.41 11.04
CA ARG A 76 -10.58 22.44 10.05
C ARG A 76 -9.81 23.60 10.66
N SER A 77 -9.88 23.83 11.97
CA SER A 77 -9.19 24.93 12.65
C SER A 77 -8.64 24.53 14.02
N ASP A 78 -8.36 23.25 14.21
CA ASP A 78 -7.72 22.70 15.40
C ASP A 78 -6.79 21.56 14.99
N ASP A 79 -5.48 21.85 14.98
CA ASP A 79 -4.47 20.89 14.54
C ASP A 79 -4.23 19.76 15.56
N ARG A 80 -4.64 19.95 16.83
CA ARG A 80 -4.59 18.91 17.87
C ARG A 80 -5.73 17.91 17.70
N ALA A 81 -6.94 18.40 17.44
CA ALA A 81 -8.07 17.54 17.09
C ALA A 81 -7.78 16.79 15.79
N LEU A 82 -7.21 17.48 14.79
CA LEU A 82 -6.80 16.87 13.53
C LEU A 82 -5.73 15.78 13.73
N TYR A 83 -4.73 16.00 14.58
CA TYR A 83 -3.73 14.99 14.92
C TYR A 83 -4.38 13.70 15.41
N LYS A 84 -5.30 13.78 16.38
CA LYS A 84 -6.00 12.61 16.93
C LYS A 84 -6.77 11.86 15.84
N LEU A 85 -7.50 12.59 15.00
CA LEU A 85 -8.24 12.02 13.88
C LEU A 85 -7.32 11.27 12.91
N ILE A 86 -6.16 11.83 12.56
CA ILE A 86 -5.21 11.21 11.65
C ILE A 86 -4.63 9.92 12.26
N VAL A 87 -4.27 9.94 13.55
CA VAL A 87 -3.78 8.74 14.26
C VAL A 87 -4.83 7.64 14.23
N GLU A 88 -6.09 7.94 14.51
CA GLU A 88 -7.18 6.96 14.45
C GLU A 88 -7.34 6.36 13.05
N GLN A 89 -7.35 7.19 12.00
CA GLN A 89 -7.46 6.71 10.62
C GLN A 89 -6.24 5.88 10.19
N ALA A 90 -5.03 6.26 10.60
CA ALA A 90 -3.81 5.50 10.32
C ALA A 90 -3.84 4.12 10.98
N LYS A 91 -4.29 4.04 12.25
CA LYS A 91 -4.44 2.77 12.97
C LYS A 91 -5.51 1.88 12.35
N LEU A 92 -6.65 2.45 11.94
CA LEU A 92 -7.70 1.71 11.24
C LEU A 92 -7.18 1.14 9.91
N GLN A 93 -6.48 1.95 9.12
CA GLN A 93 -5.88 1.49 7.86
C GLN A 93 -4.89 0.32 8.10
N HIS A 94 -4.03 0.44 9.11
CA HIS A 94 -3.06 -0.60 9.44
C HIS A 94 -3.76 -1.92 9.82
N LYS A 95 -4.82 -1.85 10.65
CA LYS A 95 -5.64 -3.01 11.03
C LYS A 95 -6.27 -3.70 9.81
N PHE A 96 -6.92 -2.94 8.93
CA PHE A 96 -7.53 -3.49 7.72
C PHE A 96 -6.50 -4.13 6.78
N HIS A 97 -5.32 -3.51 6.65
CA HIS A 97 -4.25 -4.05 5.81
C HIS A 97 -3.74 -5.38 6.35
N LYS A 98 -3.46 -5.45 7.66
CA LYS A 98 -3.02 -6.67 8.35
C LYS A 98 -4.04 -7.80 8.18
N GLN A 99 -5.32 -7.53 8.44
CA GLN A 99 -6.40 -8.51 8.26
C GLN A 99 -6.50 -9.02 6.82
N THR A 100 -6.38 -8.12 5.82
CA THR A 100 -6.42 -8.50 4.41
C THR A 100 -5.24 -9.36 4.00
N GLN A 101 -4.04 -9.09 4.54
CA GLN A 101 -2.85 -9.90 4.29
C GLN A 101 -2.99 -11.31 4.89
N GLU A 102 -3.47 -11.42 6.13
CA GLU A 102 -3.68 -12.70 6.81
C GLU A 102 -4.66 -13.60 6.04
N LEU A 103 -5.74 -13.04 5.50
CA LEU A 103 -6.70 -13.77 4.65
C LEU A 103 -6.08 -14.27 3.34
N LYS A 104 -5.18 -13.49 2.72
CA LYS A 104 -4.46 -13.91 1.50
C LYS A 104 -3.49 -15.06 1.78
N VAL A 105 -2.75 -14.99 2.89
CA VAL A 105 -1.83 -16.07 3.33
C VAL A 105 -2.59 -17.38 3.58
N GLN A 106 -3.80 -17.32 4.14
CA GLN A 106 -4.64 -18.52 4.32
C GLN A 106 -5.18 -19.08 3.00
N ARG A 107 -5.43 -18.23 1.99
CA ARG A 107 -5.94 -18.67 0.67
C ARG A 107 -4.87 -19.32 -0.21
N ASP A 108 -3.61 -18.92 -0.05
CA ASP A 108 -2.44 -19.48 -0.75
C ASP A 108 -1.72 -20.58 0.06
N GLY A 109 -2.41 -21.21 1.02
CA GLY A 109 -1.91 -22.35 1.78
C GLY A 109 -1.28 -23.43 0.89
N PRO A 110 -0.26 -24.16 1.39
CA PRO A 110 0.70 -24.87 0.55
C PRO A 110 -0.03 -25.82 -0.40
N LYS A 111 0.13 -25.60 -1.72
CA LYS A 111 -0.25 -26.56 -2.74
C LYS A 111 0.46 -27.87 -2.39
N ARG A 112 -0.29 -28.80 -1.79
CA ARG A 112 0.14 -30.16 -1.49
C ARG A 112 0.68 -30.75 -2.79
N SER A 113 2.00 -30.78 -2.93
CA SER A 113 2.68 -31.44 -4.03
C SER A 113 2.22 -32.89 -4.01
N THR A 114 1.36 -33.26 -4.96
CA THR A 114 0.98 -34.65 -5.19
C THR A 114 2.25 -35.45 -5.45
N PRO A 115 2.59 -36.44 -4.60
CA PRO A 115 3.74 -37.29 -4.87
C PRO A 115 3.42 -38.11 -6.12
N HIS A 116 4.10 -37.83 -7.23
CA HIS A 116 4.10 -38.73 -8.38
C HIS A 116 4.63 -40.10 -7.89
N PRO A 117 3.90 -41.21 -8.07
CA PRO A 117 4.42 -42.52 -7.71
C PRO A 117 5.55 -42.89 -8.67
N ARG A 118 6.77 -42.83 -8.14
CA ARG A 118 8.02 -43.18 -8.83
C ARG A 118 7.99 -44.69 -9.14
N LYS A 119 7.65 -45.06 -10.38
CA LYS A 119 7.68 -46.45 -10.86
C LYS A 119 9.08 -47.03 -10.66
N ARG A 120 9.23 -47.95 -9.70
CA ARG A 120 10.38 -48.85 -9.55
C ARG A 120 10.47 -49.70 -10.82
N ARG A 121 11.48 -49.50 -11.66
CA ARG A 121 11.91 -50.53 -12.62
C ARG A 121 13.04 -51.33 -12.01
N ARG A 122 12.69 -52.50 -11.47
CA ARG A 122 13.63 -53.63 -11.33
C ARG A 122 14.08 -54.03 -12.74
N GLY A 123 15.37 -54.35 -12.85
CA GLY A 123 16.10 -54.43 -14.11
C GLY A 123 15.77 -55.64 -14.99
N ARG A 124 16.47 -55.71 -16.14
CA ARG A 124 17.23 -56.88 -16.66
C ARG A 124 17.72 -56.60 -18.08
N LYS A 125 19.01 -56.86 -18.30
CA LYS A 125 19.74 -56.82 -19.58
C LYS A 125 19.03 -57.61 -20.70
N ARG A 126 19.10 -57.07 -21.93
CA ARG A 126 19.30 -57.72 -23.25
C ARG A 126 19.66 -56.55 -24.18
N GLY A 127 20.85 -56.44 -24.76
CA GLY A 127 21.50 -57.47 -25.57
C GLY A 127 21.06 -57.25 -27.01
N ASN A 128 21.92 -56.55 -27.76
CA ASN A 128 22.14 -56.64 -29.21
C ASN A 128 21.89 -55.36 -30.03
N GLN A 129 23.03 -54.91 -30.55
CA GLN A 129 23.35 -54.01 -31.65
C GLN A 129 22.75 -54.51 -33.00
N TRP A 130 23.03 -53.79 -34.10
CA TRP A 130 22.49 -53.91 -35.47
C TRP A 130 21.17 -53.14 -35.64
N GLY A 131 21.06 -52.04 -36.39
CA GLY A 131 21.62 -51.74 -37.70
C GLY A 131 20.42 -51.44 -38.61
N GLY A 132 20.32 -50.23 -39.19
CA GLY A 132 19.19 -49.91 -40.06
C GLY A 132 18.96 -48.42 -40.29
N ARG A 133 19.73 -47.85 -41.22
CA ARG A 133 19.51 -46.55 -41.84
C ARG A 133 18.47 -46.74 -42.96
N LEU A 134 17.29 -46.12 -42.90
CA LEU A 134 16.47 -45.88 -44.09
C LEU A 134 15.61 -44.59 -43.97
N ILE A 135 16.03 -43.56 -44.72
CA ILE A 135 15.28 -42.68 -45.64
C ILE A 135 13.77 -42.40 -45.43
N GLY A 136 13.42 -41.10 -45.47
CA GLY A 136 12.58 -40.59 -46.57
C GLY A 136 11.22 -39.93 -46.24
N SER A 137 11.12 -38.63 -46.59
CA SER A 137 9.90 -37.83 -46.88
C SER A 137 8.89 -37.65 -45.73
N GLY A 138 8.36 -36.47 -45.38
CA GLY A 138 8.00 -35.31 -46.18
C GLY A 138 6.50 -35.07 -45.96
N ARG A 139 6.11 -33.94 -45.34
CA ARG A 139 4.86 -33.20 -45.63
C ARG A 139 4.72 -31.94 -44.78
N GLN A 140 4.77 -30.82 -45.49
CA GLN A 140 4.34 -29.48 -45.12
C GLN A 140 2.82 -29.46 -44.84
N THR A 141 2.38 -28.74 -43.82
CA THR A 141 1.02 -28.16 -43.79
C THR A 141 1.08 -26.73 -43.26
N HIS A 142 0.88 -25.79 -44.17
CA HIS A 142 0.48 -24.41 -43.88
C HIS A 142 -0.91 -24.41 -43.24
N ARG A 143 -1.14 -23.55 -42.24
CA ARG A 143 -2.48 -23.07 -41.92
C ARG A 143 -2.49 -21.55 -41.83
N HIS A 144 -3.32 -21.00 -42.70
CA HIS A 144 -3.54 -19.58 -42.90
C HIS A 144 -4.37 -18.93 -41.77
N ARG A 145 -4.08 -17.64 -41.64
CA ARG A 145 -4.72 -16.55 -40.92
C ARG A 145 -6.16 -16.31 -41.38
N ALA A 146 -7.04 -15.89 -40.47
CA ALA A 146 -8.24 -15.13 -40.78
C ALA A 146 -8.46 -14.04 -39.72
N THR A 147 -8.25 -12.80 -40.14
CA THR A 147 -8.66 -11.56 -39.46
C THR A 147 -10.08 -11.22 -39.94
N ALA A 148 -11.00 -11.02 -39.01
CA ALA A 148 -12.35 -10.53 -39.28
C ALA A 148 -12.36 -9.00 -39.34
N ALA A 149 -13.13 -8.45 -40.27
CA ALA A 149 -13.57 -7.07 -40.31
C ALA A 149 -15.01 -7.00 -39.80
#